data_AF-A0A7C9R9R2-F1
#
_entry.id   AF-A0A7C9R9R2-F1
#
_cell.length_a   1.000
_cell.length_b   1.000
_cell.length_c   1.000
_cell.angle_alpha   90.00
_cell.angle_beta   90.00
_cell.angle_gamma   90.00
#
_symmetry.space_group_name_H-M   'P 1'
#
loop_
_entity.id
_entity.type
_entity.pdbx_description
1 polymer ?
#
loop_
_entity_poly.entity_id
_entity_poly.type
_entity_poly.pdbx_seq_one_letter_code
_entity_poly.pdbx_strand_id
1 'polypeptide(L)'
;MSGRSARWADLTRHDFASLDSDRTIAVLPIGAIEQHGPHLPVSVDADLVDAVVERALPLIQSNLTVLFLPTMVYGKSNEHAAIAGTLTLSAETLIRVLMEIGESVACAGVRRLVFLNGHGGNSPVLDIVARDLKVKFGLQTATCHWYNFNEAETLRDKTEQAYGIHAGLVETSAMLAIKPERVVMERAADFGNAAQGWQESYRHIGLSAGRARPAWEIDDLNKDGACGNAAAATVEMGEKLLSTTARNFAAFVSEFDRFCREMDVVGRSDGQEKRES
;
A
#
# COMPACT_ATOMS: atom_id res chain seq x y z
N MET A 1 26.16 14.27 4.26
CA MET A 1 26.20 12.98 4.99
C MET A 1 25.68 11.91 4.03
N SER A 2 26.24 10.69 4.04
CA SER A 2 25.66 9.57 3.28
C SER A 2 24.27 9.29 3.84
N GLY A 3 23.25 9.29 2.99
CA GLY A 3 21.92 8.81 3.35
C GLY A 3 21.97 7.37 3.83
N ARG A 4 21.20 7.06 4.87
CA ARG A 4 21.12 5.72 5.46
C ARG A 4 19.64 5.36 5.56
N SER A 5 19.19 4.40 4.76
CA SER A 5 17.85 3.83 4.92
C SER A 5 17.82 2.93 6.15
N ALA A 6 16.79 3.09 6.98
CA ALA A 6 16.69 2.41 8.27
C ALA A 6 15.22 2.27 8.71
N ARG A 7 15.01 1.49 9.78
CA ARG A 7 13.75 1.49 10.52
C ARG A 7 13.70 2.72 11.44
N TRP A 8 12.59 3.43 11.44
CA TRP A 8 12.35 4.59 12.30
C TRP A 8 12.58 4.27 13.78
N ALA A 9 12.12 3.10 14.22
CA ALA A 9 12.19 2.64 15.60
C ALA A 9 13.62 2.32 16.09
N ASP A 10 14.57 2.14 15.17
CA ASP A 10 15.97 1.83 15.51
C ASP A 10 16.82 3.10 15.72
N LEU A 11 16.28 4.28 15.39
CA LEU A 11 16.99 5.55 15.53
C LEU A 11 16.91 6.10 16.95
N THR A 12 18.02 6.66 17.40
CA THR A 12 18.08 7.41 18.66
C THR A 12 17.66 8.86 18.45
N ARG A 13 17.35 9.56 19.55
CA ARG A 13 17.21 11.03 19.59
C ARG A 13 18.32 11.77 18.82
N HIS A 14 19.56 11.31 18.94
CA HIS A 14 20.71 11.97 18.33
C HIS A 14 20.67 11.82 16.80
N ASP A 15 20.26 10.65 16.30
CA ASP A 15 20.14 10.41 14.87
C ASP A 15 19.10 11.37 14.26
N PHE A 16 17.94 11.54 14.90
CA PHE A 16 16.91 12.50 14.48
C PHE A 16 17.41 13.95 14.41
N ALA A 17 18.23 14.37 15.37
CA ALA A 17 18.81 15.72 15.38
C ALA A 17 19.79 15.98 14.23
N SER A 18 20.32 14.91 13.62
CA SER A 18 21.27 14.98 12.49
C SER A 18 20.63 14.73 11.12
N LEU A 19 19.32 14.50 11.05
CA LEU A 19 18.63 14.25 9.79
C LEU A 19 18.67 15.47 8.88
N ASP A 20 18.98 15.23 7.62
CA ASP A 20 18.71 16.19 6.56
C ASP A 20 17.21 16.14 6.22
N SER A 21 16.44 17.08 6.76
CA SER A 21 15.00 17.18 6.57
C SER A 21 14.57 17.23 5.10
N ASP A 22 15.44 17.74 4.21
CA ASP A 22 15.15 17.92 2.78
C ASP A 22 15.50 16.71 1.92
N ARG A 23 16.19 15.73 2.52
CA ARG A 23 16.63 14.49 1.88
C ARG A 23 16.12 13.24 2.61
N THR A 24 15.19 13.43 3.54
CA THR A 24 14.58 12.36 4.34
C THR A 24 13.15 12.11 3.90
N ILE A 25 12.81 10.86 3.60
CA ILE A 25 11.46 10.40 3.30
C ILE A 25 11.05 9.39 4.37
N ALA A 26 9.94 9.66 5.05
CA ALA A 26 9.28 8.68 5.89
C ALA A 26 8.38 7.80 5.02
N VAL A 27 8.38 6.50 5.27
CA VAL A 27 7.46 5.54 4.65
C VAL A 27 6.70 4.84 5.76
N LEU A 28 5.38 4.91 5.73
CA LEU A 28 4.50 4.16 6.62
C LEU A 28 3.92 2.96 5.87
N PRO A 29 4.39 1.72 6.16
CA PRO A 29 3.76 0.51 5.66
C PRO A 29 2.44 0.28 6.41
N ILE A 30 1.38 -0.04 5.69
CA ILE A 30 0.04 -0.25 6.25
C ILE A 30 -0.57 -1.48 5.59
N GLY A 31 -0.94 -2.49 6.38
CA GLY A 31 -1.73 -3.63 5.95
C GLY A 31 -3.14 -3.60 6.54
N ALA A 32 -3.67 -4.78 6.77
CA ALA A 32 -4.88 -5.04 7.53
C ALA A 32 -4.84 -6.45 8.16
N ILE A 33 -5.79 -6.72 9.04
CA ILE A 33 -6.10 -8.07 9.51
C ILE A 33 -7.50 -8.41 9.00
N GLU A 34 -7.56 -9.26 7.97
CA GLU A 34 -8.82 -9.63 7.31
C GLU A 34 -8.76 -11.01 6.69
N GLN A 35 -9.93 -11.62 6.55
CA GLN A 35 -10.07 -12.91 5.87
C GLN A 35 -9.47 -12.86 4.46
N HIS A 36 -8.80 -13.93 4.04
CA HIS A 36 -8.24 -14.08 2.69
C HIS A 36 -8.62 -15.45 2.11
N GLY A 37 -9.93 -15.72 2.08
CA GLY A 37 -10.43 -17.01 1.65
C GLY A 37 -10.08 -18.16 2.61
N PRO A 38 -10.33 -19.41 2.18
CA PRO A 38 -10.14 -20.59 3.04
C PRO A 38 -8.67 -21.03 3.17
N HIS A 39 -7.75 -20.51 2.34
CA HIS A 39 -6.38 -21.00 2.18
C HIS A 39 -5.29 -20.06 2.72
N LEU A 40 -5.55 -18.76 2.89
CA LEU A 40 -4.55 -17.79 3.38
C LEU A 40 -4.82 -17.33 4.82
N PRO A 41 -3.76 -16.91 5.56
CA PRO A 41 -3.93 -16.35 6.89
C PRO A 41 -4.49 -14.93 6.83
N VAL A 42 -5.05 -14.45 7.95
CA VAL A 42 -5.61 -13.09 8.02
C VAL A 42 -4.57 -11.95 8.00
N SER A 43 -3.28 -12.27 7.94
CA SER A 43 -2.16 -11.32 8.02
C SER A 43 -1.56 -10.94 6.67
N VAL A 44 -2.12 -11.42 5.56
CA VAL A 44 -1.55 -11.30 4.20
C VAL A 44 -1.11 -9.88 3.90
N ASP A 45 -1.98 -8.89 4.05
CA ASP A 45 -1.68 -7.50 3.72
C ASP A 45 -0.45 -6.95 4.44
N ALA A 46 -0.35 -7.22 5.74
CA ALA A 46 0.80 -6.80 6.56
C ALA A 46 2.08 -7.57 6.18
N ASP A 47 1.96 -8.88 5.98
CA ASP A 47 3.06 -9.75 5.60
C ASP A 47 3.68 -9.35 4.25
N LEU A 48 2.83 -8.97 3.28
CA LEU A 48 3.27 -8.57 1.95
C LEU A 48 3.93 -7.19 1.93
N VAL A 49 3.38 -6.18 2.64
CA VAL A 49 4.06 -4.88 2.72
C VAL A 49 5.39 -4.98 3.46
N ASP A 50 5.48 -5.79 4.52
CA ASP A 50 6.74 -6.02 5.22
C ASP A 50 7.78 -6.68 4.31
N ALA A 51 7.38 -7.68 3.52
CA ALA A 51 8.26 -8.33 2.55
C ALA A 51 8.78 -7.34 1.49
N VAL A 52 7.94 -6.43 1.01
CA VAL A 52 8.34 -5.38 0.06
C VAL A 52 9.34 -4.43 0.72
N VAL A 53 9.10 -4.01 1.96
CA VAL A 53 10.02 -3.14 2.70
C VAL A 53 11.39 -3.79 2.88
N GLU A 54 11.43 -5.04 3.36
CA GLU A 54 12.68 -5.77 3.58
C GLU A 54 13.49 -5.93 2.28
N ARG A 55 12.82 -6.23 1.17
CA ARG A 55 13.48 -6.38 -0.14
C ARG A 55 13.89 -5.04 -0.75
N ALA A 56 13.15 -3.96 -0.50
CA ALA A 56 13.43 -2.65 -1.06
C ALA A 56 14.54 -1.90 -0.31
N LEU A 57 14.63 -2.09 1.01
CA LEU A 57 15.61 -1.43 1.88
C LEU A 57 17.05 -1.45 1.33
N PRO A 58 17.63 -2.59 0.90
CA PRO A 58 18.99 -2.63 0.36
C PRO A 58 19.14 -2.01 -1.04
N LEU A 59 18.04 -1.71 -1.74
CA LEU A 59 18.04 -1.18 -3.11
C LEU A 59 17.99 0.36 -3.15
N ILE A 60 17.70 1.00 -2.01
CA ILE A 60 17.59 2.46 -1.92
C ILE A 60 18.98 3.10 -2.00
N GLN A 61 19.08 4.16 -2.80
CA GLN A 61 20.35 4.85 -3.06
C GLN A 61 20.90 5.53 -1.79
N SER A 62 22.22 5.46 -1.61
CA SER A 62 22.93 6.00 -0.43
C SER A 62 22.95 7.53 -0.33
N ASN A 63 22.38 8.26 -1.28
CA ASN A 63 22.24 9.72 -1.23
C ASN A 63 20.86 10.18 -0.72
N LEU A 64 19.99 9.23 -0.35
CA LEU A 64 18.67 9.47 0.25
C LEU A 64 18.58 8.77 1.61
N THR A 65 17.88 9.41 2.53
CA THR A 65 17.53 8.80 3.81
C THR A 65 16.07 8.37 3.75
N VAL A 66 15.81 7.07 3.85
CA VAL A 66 14.43 6.55 3.91
C VAL A 66 14.20 5.88 5.24
N LEU A 67 13.21 6.37 5.97
CA LEU A 67 12.86 5.88 7.30
C LEU A 67 11.54 5.12 7.23
N PHE A 68 11.59 3.81 7.40
CA PHE A 68 10.40 2.98 7.46
C PHE A 68 9.82 3.00 8.88
N LEU A 69 8.61 3.52 9.03
CA LEU A 69 7.86 3.48 10.28
C LEU A 69 7.48 2.02 10.61
N PRO A 70 7.15 1.73 11.89
CA PRO A 70 6.55 0.45 12.25
C PRO A 70 5.28 0.20 11.41
N THR A 71 5.17 -1.01 10.87
CA THR A 71 4.04 -1.40 10.04
C THR A 71 2.75 -1.36 10.84
N MET A 72 1.75 -0.64 10.32
CA MET A 72 0.40 -0.67 10.86
C MET A 72 -0.32 -1.91 10.34
N VAL A 73 -0.59 -2.86 11.23
CA VAL A 73 -1.24 -4.13 10.87
C VAL A 73 -2.76 -4.04 10.86
N TYR A 74 -3.36 -3.00 11.43
CA TYR A 74 -4.81 -2.79 11.45
C TYR A 74 -5.20 -1.64 10.54
N GLY A 75 -6.25 -1.85 9.75
CA GLY A 75 -6.75 -0.90 8.77
C GLY A 75 -8.27 -0.85 8.74
N LYS A 76 -8.79 -0.53 7.56
CA LYS A 76 -10.21 -0.34 7.27
C LYS A 76 -10.69 -1.42 6.29
N SER A 77 -11.27 -2.49 6.84
CA SER A 77 -11.64 -3.75 6.18
C SER A 77 -13.11 -4.12 6.47
N ASN A 78 -14.01 -3.14 6.43
CA ASN A 78 -15.41 -3.39 6.82
C ASN A 78 -16.17 -4.20 5.76
N GLU A 79 -15.70 -4.20 4.51
CA GLU A 79 -16.11 -5.10 3.44
C GLU A 79 -15.91 -6.60 3.80
N HIS A 80 -15.11 -6.88 4.84
CA HIS A 80 -14.85 -8.22 5.38
C HIS A 80 -15.39 -8.41 6.81
N ALA A 81 -16.15 -7.46 7.35
CA ALA A 81 -16.55 -7.44 8.77
C ALA A 81 -17.45 -8.61 9.19
N ALA A 82 -18.21 -9.18 8.25
CA ALA A 82 -19.09 -10.31 8.51
C ALA A 82 -18.35 -11.65 8.65
N ILE A 83 -17.05 -11.70 8.32
CA ILE A 83 -16.27 -12.94 8.27
C ILE A 83 -15.32 -13.03 9.47
N ALA A 84 -15.26 -14.22 10.08
CA ALA A 84 -14.47 -14.46 11.27
C ALA A 84 -12.97 -14.21 11.06
N GLY A 85 -12.35 -13.52 12.02
CA GLY A 85 -10.92 -13.22 12.04
C GLY A 85 -10.57 -11.80 11.60
N THR A 86 -11.46 -11.08 10.92
CA THR A 86 -11.25 -9.69 10.51
C THR A 86 -11.24 -8.75 11.72
N LEU A 87 -10.20 -7.91 11.83
CA LEU A 87 -10.10 -6.85 12.82
C LEU A 87 -9.98 -5.50 12.08
N THR A 88 -11.03 -4.69 12.19
CA THR A 88 -11.12 -3.43 11.44
C THR A 88 -11.39 -2.23 12.34
N LEU A 89 -10.78 -1.09 11.97
CA LEU A 89 -11.08 0.22 12.53
C LEU A 89 -12.18 0.91 11.72
N SER A 90 -12.92 1.82 12.37
CA SER A 90 -13.77 2.76 11.64
C SER A 90 -12.90 3.71 10.81
N ALA A 91 -13.48 4.28 9.74
CA ALA A 91 -12.77 5.29 8.95
C ALA A 91 -12.37 6.51 9.79
N GLU A 92 -13.23 6.96 10.71
CA GLU A 92 -12.94 8.07 11.61
C GLU A 92 -11.73 7.77 12.51
N THR A 93 -11.69 6.58 13.12
CA THR A 93 -10.57 6.19 13.98
C THR A 93 -9.27 6.08 13.18
N LEU A 94 -9.31 5.45 12.01
CA LEU A 94 -8.12 5.31 11.16
C LEU A 94 -7.59 6.68 10.70
N ILE A 95 -8.47 7.60 10.29
CA ILE A 95 -8.10 8.98 9.96
C ILE A 95 -7.39 9.65 11.14
N ARG A 96 -7.94 9.56 12.36
CA ARG A 96 -7.33 10.18 13.55
C ARG A 96 -5.93 9.62 13.81
N VAL A 97 -5.79 8.30 13.81
CA VAL A 97 -4.49 7.62 14.03
C VAL A 97 -3.47 8.08 12.99
N LEU A 98 -3.82 8.06 11.70
CA LEU A 98 -2.87 8.41 10.65
C LEU A 98 -2.53 9.90 10.64
N MET A 99 -3.46 10.78 11.01
CA MET A 99 -3.20 12.21 11.17
C MET A 99 -2.22 12.47 12.33
N GLU A 100 -2.37 11.79 13.47
CA GLU A 100 -1.46 11.90 14.62
C GLU A 100 -0.06 11.33 14.32
N ILE A 101 0.01 10.23 13.56
CA ILE A 101 1.29 9.70 13.08
C ILE A 101 1.95 10.68 12.12
N GLY A 102 1.21 11.23 11.14
CA GLY A 102 1.73 12.22 10.21
C GLY A 102 2.20 13.51 10.90
N GLU A 103 1.46 13.99 11.91
CA GLU A 103 1.88 15.09 12.77
C GLU A 103 3.19 14.77 13.49
N SER A 104 3.33 13.56 14.04
CA SER A 104 4.57 13.11 14.70
C SER A 104 5.76 13.09 13.74
N VAL A 105 5.55 12.65 12.49
CA VAL A 105 6.57 12.69 11.42
C VAL A 105 6.98 14.13 11.11
N ALA A 106 6.03 15.05 11.00
CA ALA A 106 6.30 16.46 10.79
C ALA A 106 7.07 17.09 11.98
N CYS A 107 6.67 16.77 13.22
CA CYS A 107 7.34 17.23 14.44
C CYS A 107 8.78 16.74 14.55
N ALA A 108 9.10 15.56 14.00
CA ALA A 108 10.47 15.06 13.90
C ALA A 108 11.32 15.77 12.82
N GLY A 109 10.75 16.75 12.11
CA GLY A 109 11.42 17.53 11.07
C GLY A 109 11.41 16.89 9.68
N VAL A 110 10.73 15.74 9.52
CA VAL A 110 10.63 15.08 8.21
C VAL A 110 9.50 15.71 7.39
N ARG A 111 9.80 16.10 6.15
CA ARG A 111 8.87 16.86 5.30
C ARG A 111 8.11 16.01 4.26
N ARG A 112 8.44 14.72 4.15
CA ARG A 112 7.92 13.83 3.12
C ARG A 112 7.44 12.53 3.73
N LEU A 113 6.22 12.12 3.38
CA LEU A 113 5.59 10.92 3.91
C LEU A 113 4.94 10.10 2.79
N VAL A 114 5.33 8.84 2.65
CA VAL A 114 4.72 7.88 1.73
C VAL A 114 3.92 6.87 2.53
N PHE A 115 2.67 6.63 2.14
CA PHE A 115 1.89 5.50 2.62
C PHE A 115 2.05 4.32 1.65
N LEU A 116 2.74 3.25 2.09
CA LEU A 116 2.87 2.00 1.34
C LEU A 116 1.77 1.04 1.78
N ASN A 117 0.71 0.97 1.00
CA ASN A 117 -0.52 0.29 1.34
C ASN A 117 -0.55 -1.17 0.84
N GLY A 118 -1.01 -2.05 1.72
CA GLY A 118 -1.20 -3.48 1.55
C GLY A 118 -2.62 -3.88 1.16
N HIS A 119 -3.61 -3.05 1.53
CA HIS A 119 -5.02 -3.45 1.57
C HIS A 119 -5.94 -2.43 0.87
N GLY A 120 -6.84 -2.91 0.01
CA GLY A 120 -7.71 -2.06 -0.81
C GLY A 120 -8.58 -1.07 -0.03
N GLY A 121 -9.22 -1.52 1.06
CA GLY A 121 -10.16 -0.74 1.87
C GLY A 121 -9.55 0.44 2.63
N ASN A 122 -8.22 0.47 2.79
CA ASN A 122 -7.51 1.64 3.33
C ASN A 122 -7.51 2.82 2.34
N SER A 123 -7.55 2.57 1.03
CA SER A 123 -7.23 3.56 0.00
C SER A 123 -8.04 4.87 0.10
N PRO A 124 -9.38 4.85 0.26
CA PRO A 124 -10.15 6.08 0.39
C PRO A 124 -9.78 6.91 1.61
N VAL A 125 -9.42 6.26 2.73
CA VAL A 125 -8.98 6.93 3.95
C VAL A 125 -7.59 7.54 3.75
N LEU A 126 -6.67 6.81 3.13
CA LEU A 126 -5.32 7.30 2.86
C LEU A 126 -5.32 8.55 1.96
N ASP A 127 -6.19 8.61 0.96
CA ASP A 127 -6.28 9.79 0.08
C ASP A 127 -6.77 11.05 0.83
N ILE A 128 -7.72 10.88 1.77
CA ILE A 128 -8.18 11.97 2.65
C ILE A 128 -7.01 12.45 3.53
N VAL A 129 -6.39 11.51 4.25
CA VAL A 129 -5.30 11.81 5.19
C VAL A 129 -4.12 12.46 4.48
N ALA A 130 -3.70 11.94 3.32
CA ALA A 130 -2.58 12.50 2.57
C ALA A 130 -2.81 13.97 2.24
N ARG A 131 -3.99 14.32 1.74
CA ARG A 131 -4.35 15.72 1.45
C ARG A 131 -4.41 16.57 2.72
N ASP A 132 -5.00 16.06 3.79
CA ASP A 132 -5.14 16.80 5.04
C ASP A 132 -3.78 17.07 5.69
N LEU A 133 -2.86 16.09 5.67
CA LEU A 133 -1.48 16.27 6.13
C LEU A 133 -0.71 17.30 5.28
N LYS A 134 -0.89 17.28 3.96
CA LYS A 134 -0.30 18.27 3.06
C LYS A 134 -0.78 19.68 3.40
N VAL A 135 -2.09 19.86 3.57
CA VAL A 135 -2.70 21.17 3.86
C VAL A 135 -2.34 21.66 5.26
N LYS A 136 -2.41 20.79 6.27
CA LYS A 136 -2.24 21.16 7.68
C LYS A 136 -0.78 21.33 8.10
N PHE A 137 0.11 20.44 7.64
CA PHE A 137 1.51 20.39 8.09
C PHE A 137 2.52 20.65 6.97
N GLY A 138 2.08 20.89 5.73
CA GLY A 138 2.96 21.13 4.59
C GLY A 138 3.65 19.88 4.04
N LEU A 139 3.42 18.70 4.64
CA LEU A 139 4.04 17.43 4.26
C LEU A 139 3.79 17.11 2.78
N GLN A 140 4.84 16.78 2.04
CA GLN A 140 4.67 16.20 0.71
C GLN A 140 4.31 14.73 0.87
N THR A 141 3.06 14.39 0.56
CA THR A 141 2.50 13.06 0.77
C THR A 141 2.30 12.30 -0.53
N ALA A 142 2.49 10.98 -0.51
CA ALA A 142 2.06 10.09 -1.58
C ALA A 142 1.38 8.83 -1.01
N THR A 143 0.38 8.31 -1.71
CA THR A 143 -0.25 7.02 -1.43
C THR A 143 0.11 6.07 -2.55
N CYS A 144 0.56 4.86 -2.23
CA CYS A 144 0.82 3.82 -3.22
C CYS A 144 0.40 2.46 -2.69
N HIS A 145 -0.08 1.60 -3.59
CA HIS A 145 -0.35 0.21 -3.27
C HIS A 145 0.85 -0.64 -3.69
N TRP A 146 1.26 -1.62 -2.87
CA TRP A 146 2.44 -2.43 -3.17
C TRP A 146 2.35 -3.07 -4.56
N TYR A 147 1.23 -3.71 -4.91
CA TYR A 147 1.07 -4.40 -6.19
C TYR A 147 1.12 -3.46 -7.42
N ASN A 148 0.95 -2.14 -7.26
CA ASN A 148 1.08 -1.18 -8.37
C ASN A 148 2.51 -1.10 -8.93
N PHE A 149 3.49 -1.55 -8.15
CA PHE A 149 4.90 -1.60 -8.57
C PHE A 149 5.26 -2.92 -9.27
N ASN A 150 4.29 -3.82 -9.49
CA ASN A 150 4.49 -5.04 -10.26
C ASN A 150 4.58 -4.74 -11.76
N GLU A 151 5.47 -5.44 -12.47
CA GLU A 151 5.53 -5.36 -13.93
C GLU A 151 4.34 -6.09 -14.56
N ALA A 152 3.72 -5.48 -15.56
CA ALA A 152 2.57 -6.02 -16.29
C ALA A 152 2.81 -7.42 -16.88
N GLU A 153 4.07 -7.77 -17.19
CA GLU A 153 4.43 -9.09 -17.70
C GLU A 153 4.28 -10.23 -16.68
N THR A 154 4.15 -9.90 -15.39
CA THR A 154 4.06 -10.89 -14.31
C THR A 154 2.67 -11.50 -14.20
N LEU A 155 1.63 -10.76 -14.63
CA LEU A 155 0.25 -11.23 -14.70
C LEU A 155 -0.21 -11.13 -16.15
N ARG A 156 -0.17 -12.22 -16.92
CA ARG A 156 -0.58 -12.18 -18.34
C ARG A 156 -2.08 -12.32 -18.55
N ASP A 157 -2.77 -12.95 -17.60
CA ASP A 157 -4.20 -13.15 -17.66
C ASP A 157 -4.95 -11.85 -17.34
N LYS A 158 -5.67 -11.33 -18.34
CA LYS A 158 -6.45 -10.09 -18.20
C LYS A 158 -7.64 -10.26 -17.27
N THR A 159 -8.18 -11.46 -17.16
CA THR A 159 -9.29 -11.77 -16.25
C THR A 159 -8.78 -11.66 -14.81
N GLU A 160 -7.64 -12.29 -14.53
CA GLU A 160 -7.01 -12.20 -13.20
C GLU A 160 -6.62 -10.76 -12.87
N GLN A 161 -6.05 -10.00 -13.82
CA GLN A 161 -5.76 -8.58 -13.60
C GLN A 161 -7.00 -7.74 -13.25
N ALA A 162 -8.15 -8.06 -13.83
CA ALA A 162 -9.37 -7.27 -13.66
C ALA A 162 -10.22 -7.70 -12.46
N TYR A 163 -10.20 -8.98 -12.11
CA TYR A 163 -11.14 -9.58 -11.18
C TYR A 163 -10.48 -10.41 -10.06
N GLY A 164 -9.18 -10.69 -10.16
CA GLY A 164 -8.36 -11.33 -9.13
C GLY A 164 -7.94 -10.36 -8.03
N ILE A 165 -8.94 -9.74 -7.39
CA ILE A 165 -8.74 -8.57 -6.53
C ILE A 165 -8.49 -8.90 -5.05
N HIS A 166 -8.67 -10.15 -4.62
CA HIS A 166 -8.60 -10.52 -3.20
C HIS A 166 -8.32 -12.01 -3.01
N ALA A 167 -7.27 -12.37 -2.27
CA ALA A 167 -6.83 -13.76 -2.03
C ALA A 167 -6.64 -14.61 -3.30
N GLY A 168 -6.45 -13.96 -4.46
CA GLY A 168 -6.30 -14.58 -5.77
C GLY A 168 -4.86 -15.03 -6.06
N LEU A 169 -4.51 -15.06 -7.35
CA LEU A 169 -3.21 -15.54 -7.82
C LEU A 169 -2.04 -14.76 -7.22
N VAL A 170 -2.15 -13.43 -7.17
CA VAL A 170 -1.06 -12.51 -6.77
C VAL A 170 -0.65 -12.71 -5.32
N GLU A 171 -1.61 -12.60 -4.41
CA GLU A 171 -1.37 -12.68 -2.97
C GLU A 171 -1.00 -14.08 -2.55
N THR A 172 -1.66 -15.10 -3.12
CA THR A 172 -1.32 -16.49 -2.84
C THR A 172 0.10 -16.81 -3.29
N SER A 173 0.50 -16.37 -4.49
CA SER A 173 1.87 -16.57 -4.98
C SER A 173 2.89 -15.87 -4.10
N ALA A 174 2.64 -14.61 -3.73
CA ALA A 174 3.52 -13.84 -2.87
C ALA A 174 3.65 -14.46 -1.47
N MET A 175 2.56 -14.94 -0.88
CA MET A 175 2.57 -15.65 0.41
C MET A 175 3.30 -16.99 0.35
N LEU A 176 3.18 -17.75 -0.75
CA LEU A 176 3.96 -18.96 -0.98
C LEU A 176 5.47 -18.68 -1.01
N ALA A 177 5.88 -17.52 -1.51
CA ALA A 177 7.29 -17.13 -1.54
C ALA A 177 7.85 -16.76 -0.15
N ILE A 178 7.05 -16.14 0.73
CA ILE A 178 7.55 -15.61 2.01
C ILE A 178 7.24 -16.48 3.23
N LYS A 179 6.09 -17.16 3.24
CA LYS A 179 5.57 -17.94 4.38
C LYS A 179 4.75 -19.14 3.87
N PRO A 180 5.35 -20.05 3.06
CA PRO A 180 4.64 -21.17 2.46
C PRO A 180 3.94 -22.08 3.49
N GLU A 181 4.49 -22.20 4.69
CA GLU A 181 3.92 -22.99 5.78
C GLU A 181 2.59 -22.45 6.32
N ARG A 182 2.23 -21.21 5.97
CA ARG A 182 0.95 -20.58 6.34
C ARG A 182 -0.11 -20.65 5.24
N VAL A 183 0.24 -21.19 4.07
CA VAL A 183 -0.67 -21.30 2.93
C VAL A 183 -1.19 -22.73 2.83
N VAL A 184 -2.51 -22.91 2.92
CA VAL A 184 -3.17 -24.22 2.83
C VAL A 184 -3.62 -24.44 1.39
N MET A 185 -2.70 -24.79 0.50
CA MET A 185 -2.96 -24.90 -0.94
C MET A 185 -4.03 -25.94 -1.32
N GLU A 186 -4.30 -26.93 -0.46
CA GLU A 186 -5.40 -27.88 -0.65
C GLU A 186 -6.78 -27.20 -0.60
N ARG A 187 -6.85 -25.98 -0.06
CA ARG A 187 -8.06 -25.15 -0.02
C ARG A 187 -8.05 -24.04 -1.08
N ALA A 188 -6.95 -23.88 -1.82
CA ALA A 188 -6.88 -22.90 -2.90
C ALA A 188 -7.69 -23.40 -4.10
N ALA A 189 -8.48 -22.50 -4.69
CA ALA A 189 -9.33 -22.79 -5.83
C ALA A 189 -9.29 -21.63 -6.85
N ASP A 190 -10.05 -21.76 -7.92
CA ASP A 190 -10.38 -20.64 -8.80
C ASP A 190 -11.68 -19.99 -8.32
N PHE A 191 -11.55 -18.90 -7.57
CA PHE A 191 -12.67 -18.23 -6.92
C PHE A 191 -13.26 -17.18 -7.85
N GLY A 192 -14.44 -17.47 -8.41
CA GLY A 192 -15.14 -16.54 -9.31
C GLY A 192 -15.48 -15.19 -8.67
N ASN A 193 -15.63 -14.16 -9.47
CA ASN A 193 -15.97 -12.81 -9.00
C ASN A 193 -17.27 -12.32 -9.67
N ALA A 194 -18.32 -12.11 -8.87
CA ALA A 194 -19.63 -11.66 -9.38
C ALA A 194 -19.57 -10.33 -10.16
N ALA A 195 -18.57 -9.48 -9.91
CA ALA A 195 -18.38 -8.22 -10.64
C ALA A 195 -18.14 -8.43 -12.14
N GLN A 196 -17.62 -9.60 -12.55
CA GLN A 196 -17.53 -9.96 -13.97
C GLN A 196 -18.92 -9.99 -14.62
N GLY A 197 -19.88 -10.66 -13.97
CA GLY A 197 -21.27 -10.70 -14.45
C GLY A 197 -21.95 -9.33 -14.42
N TRP A 198 -21.61 -8.48 -13.45
CA TRP A 198 -22.13 -7.10 -13.41
C TRP A 198 -21.64 -6.28 -14.61
N GLN A 199 -20.36 -6.41 -14.96
CA GLN A 199 -19.78 -5.68 -16.08
C GLN A 199 -20.39 -6.07 -17.44
N GLU A 200 -20.81 -7.33 -17.58
CA GLU A 200 -21.50 -7.84 -18.77
C GLU A 200 -22.97 -7.40 -18.81
N SER A 201 -23.64 -7.39 -17.65
CA SER A 201 -25.08 -7.14 -17.55
C SER A 201 -25.44 -5.65 -17.48
N TYR A 202 -24.54 -4.80 -16.99
CA TYR A 202 -24.81 -3.38 -16.73
C TYR A 202 -23.87 -2.46 -17.48
N ARG A 203 -24.45 -1.54 -18.26
CA ARG A 203 -23.69 -0.54 -19.01
C ARG A 203 -23.01 0.51 -18.13
N HIS A 204 -23.56 0.84 -16.97
CA HIS A 204 -23.09 1.99 -16.18
C HIS A 204 -22.58 1.59 -14.79
N ILE A 205 -22.84 0.38 -14.33
CA ILE A 205 -22.51 -0.10 -12.99
C ILE A 205 -21.38 -1.13 -13.09
N GLY A 206 -20.43 -1.08 -12.16
CA GLY A 206 -19.31 -2.03 -12.07
C GLY A 206 -18.15 -1.49 -11.24
N LEU A 207 -17.17 -2.35 -10.94
CA LEU A 207 -15.99 -1.98 -10.13
C LEU A 207 -14.84 -1.37 -10.96
N SER A 208 -14.84 -1.64 -12.27
CA SER A 208 -13.85 -1.13 -13.24
C SER A 208 -13.88 0.39 -13.39
N ALA A 209 -12.76 0.96 -13.85
CA ALA A 209 -12.62 2.39 -14.09
C ALA A 209 -13.71 2.94 -15.04
N GLY A 210 -14.25 4.12 -14.72
CA GLY A 210 -15.29 4.78 -15.51
C GLY A 210 -16.72 4.25 -15.31
N ARG A 211 -16.92 3.29 -14.41
CA ARG A 211 -18.25 2.82 -13.98
C ARG A 211 -18.67 3.46 -12.66
N ALA A 212 -19.99 3.54 -12.42
CA ALA A 212 -20.52 3.82 -11.10
C ALA A 212 -20.31 2.59 -10.21
N ARG A 213 -19.50 2.77 -9.15
CA ARG A 213 -19.12 1.69 -8.24
C ARG A 213 -20.19 1.56 -7.15
N PRO A 214 -20.90 0.42 -7.05
CA PRO A 214 -21.74 0.16 -5.90
C PRO A 214 -20.88 -0.06 -4.66
N ALA A 215 -21.45 0.18 -3.48
CA ALA A 215 -20.90 -0.40 -2.26
C ALA A 215 -21.08 -1.92 -2.32
N TRP A 216 -20.12 -2.66 -1.78
CA TRP A 216 -20.10 -4.11 -1.77
C TRP A 216 -19.42 -4.60 -0.48
N GLU A 217 -19.81 -5.78 -0.04
CA GLU A 217 -19.07 -6.61 0.91
C GLU A 217 -18.55 -7.84 0.16
N ILE A 218 -17.49 -8.49 0.65
CA ILE A 218 -16.84 -9.58 -0.10
C ILE A 218 -17.82 -10.72 -0.44
N ASP A 219 -18.82 -10.96 0.42
CA ASP A 219 -19.90 -11.92 0.22
C ASP A 219 -20.79 -11.62 -1.00
N ASP A 220 -20.84 -10.37 -1.45
CA ASP A 220 -21.52 -9.98 -2.70
C ASP A 220 -20.73 -10.43 -3.94
N LEU A 221 -19.41 -10.59 -3.81
CA LEU A 221 -18.50 -10.97 -4.89
C LEU A 221 -18.26 -12.48 -4.93
N ASN A 222 -18.02 -13.09 -3.77
CA ASN A 222 -17.75 -14.52 -3.63
C ASN A 222 -18.01 -15.01 -2.19
N LYS A 223 -18.69 -16.17 -2.05
CA LYS A 223 -19.08 -16.72 -0.74
C LYS A 223 -17.96 -17.38 0.05
N ASP A 224 -16.86 -17.73 -0.60
CA ASP A 224 -15.66 -18.23 0.06
C ASP A 224 -14.75 -17.08 0.54
N GLY A 225 -15.08 -15.82 0.24
CA GLY A 225 -14.30 -14.66 0.64
C GLY A 225 -13.03 -14.44 -0.17
N ALA A 226 -12.91 -15.03 -1.37
CA ALA A 226 -11.76 -14.86 -2.27
C ALA A 226 -12.23 -14.57 -3.71
N CYS A 227 -11.41 -13.89 -4.50
CA CYS A 227 -11.67 -13.49 -5.88
C CYS A 227 -10.38 -13.62 -6.69
N GLY A 228 -10.30 -14.61 -7.57
CA GLY A 228 -9.15 -14.90 -8.43
C GLY A 228 -8.69 -16.37 -8.38
N ASN A 229 -7.78 -16.72 -9.29
CA ASN A 229 -7.29 -18.09 -9.43
C ASN A 229 -6.10 -18.40 -8.50
N ALA A 230 -6.41 -18.62 -7.22
CA ALA A 230 -5.42 -19.00 -6.22
C ALA A 230 -4.79 -20.38 -6.49
N ALA A 231 -5.51 -21.31 -7.13
CA ALA A 231 -5.00 -22.64 -7.45
C ALA A 231 -3.82 -22.61 -8.45
N ALA A 232 -3.71 -21.55 -9.26
CA ALA A 232 -2.60 -21.35 -10.20
C ALA A 232 -1.36 -20.70 -9.55
N ALA A 233 -1.39 -20.41 -8.25
CA ALA A 233 -0.31 -19.72 -7.55
C ALA A 233 0.97 -20.56 -7.44
N THR A 234 2.12 -19.89 -7.58
CA THR A 234 3.44 -20.54 -7.52
C THR A 234 4.44 -19.69 -6.74
N VAL A 235 5.40 -20.35 -6.10
CA VAL A 235 6.54 -19.71 -5.42
C VAL A 235 7.33 -18.83 -6.39
N GLU A 236 7.63 -19.34 -7.59
CA GLU A 236 8.38 -18.62 -8.63
C GLU A 236 7.71 -17.29 -9.01
N MET A 237 6.38 -17.29 -9.14
CA MET A 237 5.62 -16.08 -9.43
C MET A 237 5.69 -15.09 -8.25
N GLY A 238 5.54 -15.57 -7.01
CA GLY A 238 5.67 -14.74 -5.82
C GLY A 238 7.03 -14.07 -5.70
N GLU A 239 8.10 -14.84 -5.93
CA GLU A 239 9.47 -14.33 -5.92
C GLU A 239 9.70 -13.25 -6.98
N LYS A 240 9.19 -13.48 -8.21
CA LYS A 240 9.27 -12.49 -9.28
C LYS A 240 8.47 -11.24 -8.94
N LEU A 241 7.23 -11.39 -8.46
CA LEU A 241 6.36 -10.28 -8.05
C LEU A 241 7.09 -9.40 -7.03
N LEU A 242 7.44 -9.96 -5.87
CA LEU A 242 8.03 -9.21 -4.75
C LEU A 242 9.38 -8.57 -5.10
N SER A 243 10.22 -9.26 -5.87
CA SER A 243 11.53 -8.72 -6.29
C SER A 243 11.37 -7.54 -7.24
N THR A 244 10.39 -7.61 -8.15
CA THR A 244 10.06 -6.50 -9.05
C THR A 244 9.38 -5.36 -8.30
N THR A 245 8.43 -5.65 -7.42
CA THR A 245 7.80 -4.65 -6.55
C THR A 245 8.84 -3.83 -5.81
N ALA A 246 9.77 -4.51 -5.12
CA ALA A 246 10.76 -3.88 -4.26
C ALA A 246 11.70 -2.97 -5.05
N ARG A 247 12.15 -3.41 -6.22
CA ARG A 247 13.01 -2.62 -7.12
C ARG A 247 12.28 -1.39 -7.65
N ASN A 248 11.04 -1.54 -8.08
CA ASN A 248 10.24 -0.44 -8.61
C ASN A 248 9.82 0.54 -7.51
N PHE A 249 9.54 0.05 -6.30
CA PHE A 249 9.30 0.89 -5.13
C PHE A 249 10.56 1.70 -4.75
N ALA A 250 11.74 1.07 -4.73
CA ALA A 250 13.00 1.79 -4.48
C ALA A 250 13.27 2.87 -5.55
N ALA A 251 12.98 2.60 -6.83
CA ALA A 251 13.05 3.59 -7.90
C ALA A 251 12.05 4.74 -7.70
N PHE A 252 10.81 4.41 -7.30
CA PHE A 252 9.79 5.41 -6.97
C PHE A 252 10.22 6.35 -5.84
N VAL A 253 10.88 5.86 -4.80
CA VAL A 253 11.38 6.73 -3.71
C VAL A 253 12.35 7.80 -4.27
N SER A 254 13.28 7.40 -5.14
CA SER A 254 14.20 8.35 -5.80
C SER A 254 13.46 9.33 -6.71
N GLU A 255 12.44 8.87 -7.43
CA GLU A 255 11.59 9.73 -8.25
C GLU A 255 10.79 10.73 -7.39
N PHE A 256 10.26 10.28 -6.25
CA PHE A 256 9.49 11.10 -5.33
C PHE A 256 10.35 12.20 -4.70
N ASP A 257 11.62 11.93 -4.32
CA ASP A 257 12.57 12.97 -3.90
C ASP A 257 12.72 14.07 -4.96
N ARG A 258 12.91 13.68 -6.22
CA ARG A 258 13.05 14.64 -7.33
C ARG A 258 11.76 15.44 -7.54
N PHE A 259 10.62 14.76 -7.64
CA PHE A 259 9.31 15.38 -7.83
C PHE A 259 9.01 16.42 -6.74
N CYS A 260 9.25 16.07 -5.48
CA CYS A 260 9.09 16.94 -4.34
C CYS A 260 9.93 18.22 -4.44
N ARG A 261 11.20 18.09 -4.83
CA ARG A 261 12.10 19.24 -5.00
C ARG A 261 11.64 20.18 -6.12
N GLU A 262 11.09 19.64 -7.21
CA GLU A 262 10.58 20.43 -8.32
C GLU A 262 9.29 21.18 -7.92
N MET A 263 8.38 20.55 -7.19
CA MET A 263 7.17 21.21 -6.65
C MET A 263 7.51 22.39 -5.73
N ASP A 264 8.54 22.27 -4.89
CA ASP A 264 8.93 23.34 -3.97
C ASP A 264 9.50 24.58 -4.69
N VAL A 265 10.05 24.40 -5.90
CA VAL A 265 10.53 25.51 -6.73
C VAL A 265 9.36 26.31 -7.31
N VAL A 266 8.34 25.62 -7.83
CA VAL A 266 7.13 26.26 -8.39
C VAL A 266 6.34 27.02 -7.32
N GLY A 267 6.25 26.48 -6.11
CA GLY A 267 5.57 27.16 -4.99
C GLY A 267 6.27 28.45 -4.51
N ARG A 268 7.58 28.60 -4.78
CA ARG A 268 8.35 29.79 -4.40
C ARG A 268 8.29 30.90 -5.44
N SER A 269 8.18 30.58 -6.73
CA SER A 269 8.04 31.60 -7.79
C SER A 269 6.71 32.38 -7.67
N ASP A 270 5.61 31.70 -7.32
CA ASP A 270 4.29 32.35 -7.17
C ASP A 270 4.14 33.13 -5.84
N GLY A 271 4.98 32.83 -4.85
CA GLY A 271 4.97 33.47 -3.53
C GLY A 271 5.70 34.81 -3.47
N GLN A 272 6.60 35.09 -4.43
CA GLN A 272 7.26 36.39 -4.54
C GLN A 272 6.37 37.43 -5.24
N GLU A 273 5.56 37.04 -6.24
CA GLU A 273 4.64 37.98 -6.91
C GLU A 273 3.47 38.43 -6.02
N LYS A 274 3.01 37.60 -5.07
CA LYS A 274 1.89 37.94 -4.17
C LYS A 274 2.27 38.71 -2.91
N ARG A 275 3.55 39.00 -2.67
CA ARG A 275 4.01 39.80 -1.52
C ARG A 275 4.40 41.24 -1.90
N GLU A 276 4.29 41.60 -3.17
CA GLU A 276 4.58 42.95 -3.69
C GLU A 276 3.34 43.70 -4.19
N SER A 277 2.13 43.21 -3.89
CA SER A 277 0.85 43.85 -4.24
C SER A 277 0.02 44.25 -3.02
#